data_AF-A0A2M7KES2-F1
#
_entry.id   AF-A0A2M7KES2-F1
#
_cell.length_a   1.000
_cell.length_b   1.000
_cell.length_c   1.000
_cell.angle_alpha   90.00
_cell.angle_beta   90.00
_cell.angle_gamma   90.00
#
_symmetry.space_group_name_H-M   'P 1'
#
loop_
_entity.id
_entity.type
_entity.pdbx_description
1 polymer ?
#
loop_
_entity_poly.entity_id
_entity_poly.type
_entity_poly.pdbx_seq_one_letter_code
_entity_poly.pdbx_strand_id
1 'polypeptide(L)' 'MITGTALYIAIAIAGVIGLWIILYFIPIGLWFSALVSGVRISLIQLILMRWRKV' A
#
# COMPACT_ATOMS: atom_id res chain seq x y z
N MET A 1 -4.10 27.44 -21.36
CA MET A 1 -3.04 27.09 -20.39
C MET A 1 -3.53 26.28 -19.19
N ILE A 2 -4.81 26.39 -18.78
CA ILE A 2 -5.35 25.74 -17.55
C ILE A 2 -5.62 24.23 -17.72
N THR A 3 -5.89 23.76 -18.94
CA THR A 3 -6.26 22.36 -19.21
C THR A 3 -5.15 21.36 -18.91
N GLY A 4 -3.90 21.66 -19.29
CA GLY A 4 -2.76 20.78 -19.00
C GLY A 4 -2.44 20.71 -17.51
N THR A 5 -2.43 21.85 -16.82
CA THR A 5 -2.12 21.94 -15.38
C THR A 5 -3.15 21.19 -14.53
N ALA A 6 -4.44 21.29 -14.85
CA ALA A 6 -5.50 20.56 -14.14
C ALA A 6 -5.35 19.04 -14.26
N LEU A 7 -4.94 18.54 -15.43
CA LEU A 7 -4.70 17.11 -15.65
C LEU A 7 -3.54 16.58 -14.78
N TYR A 8 -2.42 17.32 -14.70
CA TYR A 8 -1.30 16.92 -13.85
C TYR A 8 -1.66 16.90 -12.37
N ILE A 9 -2.45 17.87 -11.90
CA ILE A 9 -2.94 17.91 -10.52
C ILE A 9 -3.84 16.71 -10.22
N ALA A 10 -4.76 16.38 -11.14
CA ALA A 10 -5.63 15.21 -10.98
C ALA A 10 -4.83 13.90 -10.90
N ILE A 11 -3.81 13.74 -11.75
CA ILE A 11 -2.92 12.56 -11.71
C ILE A 11 -2.12 12.51 -10.41
N ALA A 12 -1.59 13.64 -9.94
CA ALA A 12 -0.84 13.69 -8.69
C ALA A 12 -1.72 13.29 -7.49
N ILE A 13 -2.95 13.82 -7.42
CA ILE A 13 -3.91 13.47 -6.37
C ILE A 13 -4.30 12.00 -6.46
N ALA A 14 -4.63 11.50 -7.65
CA ALA A 14 -4.95 10.09 -7.87
C ALA A 14 -3.78 9.16 -7.49
N GLY A 15 -2.55 9.57 -7.80
CA GLY A 15 -1.33 8.87 -7.42
C GLY A 15 -1.14 8.80 -5.91
N VAL A 16 -1.31 9.91 -5.20
CA VAL A 16 -1.20 9.94 -3.73
C VAL A 16 -2.28 9.08 -3.08
N ILE A 17 -3.54 9.18 -3.52
CA ILE A 17 -4.64 8.37 -3.00
C ILE A 17 -4.42 6.89 -3.29
N GLY A 18 -4.03 6.54 -4.52
CA GLY A 18 -3.73 5.16 -4.90
C GLY A 18 -2.59 4.58 -4.06
N LEU A 19 -1.53 5.37 -3.83
CA LEU A 19 -0.40 4.98 -2.99
C LEU A 19 -0.84 4.79 -1.53
N TRP A 20 -1.69 5.67 -0.99
CA TRP A 20 -2.29 5.52 0.34
C TRP A 20 -3.11 4.23 0.48
N ILE A 21 -3.92 3.89 -0.51
CA ILE A 21 -4.71 2.65 -0.52
C ILE A 21 -3.79 1.43 -0.50
N ILE A 22 -2.76 1.41 -1.34
CA ILE A 22 -1.79 0.32 -1.39
C ILE A 22 -1.08 0.17 -0.05
N LEU A 23 -0.64 1.28 0.56
CA LEU A 23 0.02 1.26 1.87
C LEU A 23 -0.91 0.84 3.02
N TYR A 24 -2.23 1.10 2.93
CA TYR A 24 -3.20 0.67 3.92
C TYR A 24 -3.49 -0.83 3.84
N PHE A 25 -3.65 -1.36 2.62
CA PHE A 25 -3.96 -2.76 2.37
C PHE A 25 -2.74 -3.68 2.55
N ILE A 26 -1.57 -3.25 2.09
CA ILE A 26 -0.34 -4.02 2.22
C ILE A 26 0.32 -3.66 3.55
N PRO A 27 0.40 -4.58 4.52
CA PRO A 27 1.05 -4.32 5.79
C PRO A 27 2.58 -4.36 5.64
N ILE A 28 3.16 -3.36 4.97
CA ILE A 28 4.59 -3.28 4.63
C ILE A 28 5.47 -3.39 5.88
N GLY A 29 5.07 -2.79 7.00
CA GLY A 29 5.82 -2.87 8.25
C GLY A 29 6.00 -4.31 8.75
N LEU A 30 4.94 -5.12 8.71
CA LEU A 30 5.00 -6.53 9.13
C LEU A 30 5.75 -7.40 8.13
N TRP A 31 5.59 -7.14 6.83
CA TRP A 31 6.33 -7.83 5.78
C TRP A 31 7.84 -7.57 5.88
N PHE A 32 8.23 -6.33 6.12
CA PHE A 32 9.62 -5.96 6.33
C PHE A 32 10.19 -6.59 7.60
N SER A 33 9.45 -6.59 8.71
CA SER A 33 9.85 -7.30 9.93
C SER A 33 10.04 -8.80 9.69
N ALA A 34 9.19 -9.45 8.88
CA ALA A 34 9.33 -10.87 8.55
C ALA A 34 10.60 -11.16 7.74
N LEU A 35 10.93 -10.30 6.76
CA LEU A 35 12.17 -10.39 5.99
C LEU A 35 13.41 -10.29 6.88
N VAL A 36 13.46 -9.29 7.77
CA VAL A 36 14.59 -9.09 8.71
C VAL A 36 14.67 -10.23 9.73
N SER A 37 13.52 -10.78 10.15
CA SER A 37 13.47 -11.91 11.09
C SER A 37 13.79 -13.26 10.45
N GLY A 38 14.04 -13.32 9.14
CA GLY A 38 14.31 -14.56 8.41
C GLY A 38 13.11 -15.51 8.29
N VAL A 39 11.91 -15.06 8.65
CA VAL A 39 10.68 -15.86 8.60
C VAL A 39 9.98 -15.63 7.26
N ARG A 40 9.86 -16.68 6.45
CA ARG A 40 9.17 -16.61 5.15
C ARG A 40 7.65 -16.54 5.37
N ILE A 41 7.09 -15.34 5.30
CA ILE A 41 5.64 -15.13 5.36
C ILE A 41 5.20 -14.42 4.08
N SER A 42 4.17 -14.95 3.42
CA SER A 42 3.59 -14.33 2.23
C SER A 42 2.74 -13.10 2.58
N LEU A 43 2.70 -12.09 1.71
CA LEU A 43 1.84 -10.91 1.86
C LEU A 43 0.36 -11.29 1.99
N ILE A 44 -0.07 -12.31 1.25
CA ILE A 44 -1.41 -12.89 1.34
C ILE A 44 -1.65 -13.49 2.73
N GLN A 45 -0.70 -14.22 3.31
CA GLN A 45 -0.84 -14.67 4.71
C GLN A 45 -0.97 -13.50 5.68
N LEU A 46 -0.21 -12.41 5.53
CA LEU A 46 -0.32 -11.25 6.42
C LEU A 46 -1.70 -10.58 6.33
N ILE A 47 -2.25 -10.46 5.13
CA ILE A 47 -3.60 -9.91 4.90
C ILE A 47 -4.66 -10.85 5.48
N LEU A 48 -4.53 -12.16 5.27
CA LEU A 48 -5.43 -13.17 5.86
C LEU A 48 -5.31 -13.24 7.39
N MET A 49 -4.13 -13.00 7.95
CA MET A 49 -3.93 -12.89 9.40
C MET A 49 -4.69 -11.68 9.98
N ARG A 50 -4.71 -10.55 9.25
CA ARG A 50 -5.50 -9.38 9.62
C ARG A 50 -7.01 -9.66 9.51
N TRP A 51 -7.45 -10.33 8.45
CA TRP A 51 -8.86 -10.70 8.25
C TRP A 51 -9.39 -11.70 9.28
N ARG A 52 -8.56 -12.62 9.77
CA ARG A 52 -8.97 -13.68 10.73
C ARG A 52 -8.80 -13.28 12.20
N LYS A 53 -8.27 -12.09 12.50
CA LYS A 53 -8.17 -11.62 13.90
C LYS A 53 -8.36 -10.10 14.01
N VAL A 54 -9.39 -9.63 13.32
CA VAL A 54 -10.25 -8.48 13.63
C VAL A 54 -11.68 -8.96 13.46
#